data_AF-A0A6A5ZGP4-F1
#
_entry.id   AF-A0A6A5ZGP4-F1
#
_cell.length_a   1.000
_cell.length_b   1.000
_cell.length_c   1.000
_cell.angle_alpha   90.00
_cell.angle_beta   90.00
_cell.angle_gamma   90.00
#
_symmetry.space_group_name_H-M   'P 1'
#
loop_
_entity.id
_entity.type
_entity.pdbx_description
1 polymer ?
#
loop_
_entity_poly.entity_id
_entity_poly.type
_entity_poly.pdbx_seq_one_letter_code
_entity_poly.pdbx_strand_id
1 'polypeptide(L)'
;MVSESTYIQMKARTPEVKQLFRSRHYVQCATLCERYLTQSYEVHPIHKAYLNFYLALSHDTLAREAGMRNRHKELDLAEKHYLEAIAALSPPKQLGDIEEYPSPTSSHSDEDFQQRHSSDTASIHSQHSTTTNATSVGDENQDEASDCEPTPKRSSYFVRSPPSRNFVDDVTMTPKLSKRRPSPIKTSRSTTTPVQDHFYSGLSSFAEMIQSHLAGVRELKEASTYRYSFSRSRGSSLNSRPASREYTHDTDDDMNKVRWSRQSLSFRPRFDPRSIRQLCNEALAEL
;
A
#
# COMPACT_ATOMS: atom_id res chain seq x y z
N MET A 1 -22.33 4.78 -20.26
CA MET A 1 -21.48 5.90 -20.72
C MET A 1 -21.85 7.08 -19.85
N VAL A 2 -20.91 7.51 -19.01
CA VAL A 2 -21.14 8.56 -18.02
C VAL A 2 -21.48 9.88 -18.72
N SER A 3 -22.54 10.56 -18.28
CA SER A 3 -22.91 11.85 -18.85
C SER A 3 -21.83 12.91 -18.55
N GLU A 4 -21.59 13.82 -19.50
CA GLU A 4 -20.63 14.91 -19.32
C GLU A 4 -20.97 15.78 -18.09
N SER A 5 -22.27 15.98 -17.83
CA SER A 5 -22.75 16.71 -16.65
C SER A 5 -22.31 16.04 -15.33
N THR A 6 -22.39 14.72 -15.25
CA THR A 6 -21.95 13.94 -14.08
C THR A 6 -20.43 14.03 -13.91
N TYR A 7 -19.68 14.00 -15.02
CA TYR A 7 -18.24 14.16 -15.00
C TYR A 7 -17.83 15.54 -14.46
N ILE A 8 -18.41 16.61 -14.98
CA ILE A 8 -18.15 17.99 -14.52
C ILE A 8 -18.50 18.16 -13.05
N GLN A 9 -19.66 17.62 -12.63
CA GLN A 9 -20.07 17.67 -11.23
C GLN A 9 -19.07 16.96 -10.30
N MET A 10 -18.61 15.76 -10.66
CA MET A 10 -17.62 15.03 -9.87
C MET A 10 -16.25 15.72 -9.84
N LYS A 11 -15.84 16.30 -10.96
CA LYS A 11 -14.64 17.14 -11.03
C LYS A 11 -14.75 18.35 -10.10
N ALA A 12 -15.92 18.99 -10.01
CA ALA A 12 -16.17 20.13 -9.12
C ALA A 12 -16.14 19.77 -7.62
N ARG A 13 -16.48 18.52 -7.26
CA ARG A 13 -16.43 18.02 -5.86
C ARG A 13 -15.03 17.54 -5.43
N THR A 14 -14.16 17.23 -6.38
CA THR A 14 -12.80 16.70 -6.12
C THR A 14 -11.94 17.61 -5.21
N PRO A 15 -11.96 18.95 -5.32
CA PRO A 15 -11.19 19.84 -4.44
C PRO A 15 -11.57 19.72 -2.95
N GLU A 16 -12.84 19.48 -2.64
CA GLU A 16 -13.32 19.32 -1.25
C GLU A 16 -12.67 18.11 -0.58
N VAL A 17 -12.63 16.97 -1.28
CA VAL A 17 -11.93 15.76 -0.80
C VAL A 17 -10.44 16.03 -0.56
N LYS A 18 -9.78 16.74 -1.50
CA LYS A 18 -8.37 17.15 -1.34
C LYS A 18 -8.18 18.01 -0.11
N GLN A 19 -9.08 18.95 0.12
CA GLN A 19 -9.02 19.89 1.23
C GLN A 19 -9.13 19.16 2.56
N LEU A 20 -10.13 18.28 2.73
CA LEU A 20 -10.29 17.48 3.94
C LEU A 20 -9.06 16.62 4.24
N PHE A 21 -8.46 16.00 3.22
CA PHE A 21 -7.24 15.22 3.39
C PHE A 21 -6.05 16.10 3.82
N ARG A 22 -5.87 17.26 3.18
CA ARG A 22 -4.79 18.21 3.50
C ARG A 22 -4.91 18.80 4.90
N SER A 23 -6.14 19.06 5.36
CA SER A 23 -6.42 19.55 6.71
C SER A 23 -6.47 18.43 7.76
N ARG A 24 -6.04 17.22 7.41
CA ARG A 24 -5.98 16.03 8.29
C ARG A 24 -7.33 15.58 8.86
N HIS A 25 -8.44 15.90 8.20
CA HIS A 25 -9.76 15.40 8.59
C HIS A 25 -10.05 14.04 7.93
N TYR A 26 -9.23 13.02 8.24
CA TYR A 26 -9.24 11.73 7.53
C TYR A 26 -10.57 10.98 7.62
N VAL A 27 -11.23 10.97 8.79
CA VAL A 27 -12.55 10.33 8.97
C VAL A 27 -13.62 10.99 8.10
N GLN A 28 -13.62 12.32 8.05
CA GLN A 28 -14.57 13.08 7.22
C GLN A 28 -14.28 12.86 5.73
N CYS A 29 -13.01 12.85 5.35
CA CYS A 29 -12.56 12.55 4.00
C CYS A 29 -13.03 11.16 3.55
N ALA A 30 -12.84 10.13 4.39
CA ALA A 30 -13.29 8.77 4.12
C ALA A 30 -14.81 8.71 3.94
N THR A 31 -15.57 9.25 4.90
CA THR A 31 -17.04 9.29 4.85
C THR A 31 -17.57 10.00 3.60
N LEU A 32 -16.93 11.10 3.20
CA LEU A 32 -17.32 11.86 2.00
C LEU A 32 -17.04 11.06 0.72
N CYS A 33 -15.88 10.39 0.64
CA CYS A 33 -15.55 9.53 -0.50
C CYS A 33 -16.55 8.37 -0.63
N GLU A 34 -16.87 7.69 0.47
CA GLU A 34 -17.88 6.62 0.49
C GLU A 34 -19.25 7.14 0.05
N ARG A 35 -19.66 8.32 0.52
CA ARG A 35 -20.92 8.94 0.08
C ARG A 35 -20.93 9.19 -1.43
N TYR A 36 -19.83 9.65 -2.01
CA TYR A 36 -19.72 9.87 -3.45
C TYR A 36 -19.67 8.56 -4.25
N LEU A 37 -19.14 7.48 -3.68
CA LEU A 37 -19.12 6.15 -4.30
C LEU A 37 -20.48 5.42 -4.19
N THR A 38 -21.25 5.69 -3.14
CA THR A 38 -22.56 5.04 -2.87
C THR A 38 -23.74 5.76 -3.51
N GLN A 39 -23.66 7.08 -3.72
CA GLN A 39 -24.67 7.80 -4.51
C GLN A 39 -24.69 7.20 -5.92
N SER A 40 -25.84 6.62 -6.29
CA SER A 40 -26.13 5.70 -7.40
C SER A 40 -25.95 6.26 -8.83
N TYR A 41 -24.97 7.14 -9.04
CA TYR A 41 -24.60 7.67 -10.34
C TYR A 41 -23.46 6.82 -10.93
N GLU A 42 -23.48 6.62 -12.24
CA GLU A 42 -22.36 6.01 -12.98
C GLU A 42 -21.15 6.95 -12.86
N VAL A 43 -20.26 6.71 -11.88
CA VAL A 43 -19.06 7.53 -11.66
C VAL A 43 -18.03 7.18 -12.73
N HIS A 44 -17.48 8.18 -13.39
CA HIS A 44 -16.42 7.98 -14.37
C HIS A 44 -15.25 7.20 -13.75
N PRO A 45 -14.66 6.19 -14.45
CA PRO A 45 -13.65 5.32 -13.85
C PRO A 45 -12.46 6.06 -13.24
N ILE A 46 -12.03 7.16 -13.85
CA ILE A 46 -10.96 8.03 -13.32
C ILE A 46 -11.33 8.68 -11.99
N HIS A 47 -12.56 9.21 -11.87
CA HIS A 47 -13.03 9.79 -10.61
C HIS A 47 -13.25 8.69 -9.55
N LYS A 48 -13.73 7.51 -9.97
CA LYS A 48 -13.87 6.35 -9.08
C LYS A 48 -12.51 5.90 -8.54
N ALA A 49 -11.49 5.82 -9.39
CA ALA A 49 -10.12 5.50 -8.99
C ALA A 49 -9.57 6.55 -8.02
N TYR A 50 -9.80 7.82 -8.33
CA TYR A 50 -9.38 8.93 -7.49
C TYR A 50 -10.04 8.93 -6.10
N LEU A 51 -11.36 8.70 -6.02
CA LEU A 51 -12.08 8.62 -4.74
C LEU A 51 -11.60 7.43 -3.91
N ASN A 52 -11.45 6.26 -4.53
CA ASN A 52 -10.91 5.08 -3.86
C ASN A 52 -9.47 5.29 -3.38
N PHE A 53 -8.65 6.01 -4.14
CA PHE A 53 -7.29 6.37 -3.72
C PHE A 53 -7.28 7.23 -2.45
N TYR A 54 -8.11 8.27 -2.36
CA TYR A 54 -8.20 9.12 -1.16
C TYR A 54 -8.83 8.41 0.03
N LEU A 55 -9.80 7.53 -0.23
CA LEU A 55 -10.39 6.67 0.79
C LEU A 55 -9.34 5.72 1.37
N ALA A 56 -8.56 5.05 0.50
CA ALA A 56 -7.46 4.19 0.90
C ALA A 56 -6.37 4.94 1.70
N LEU A 57 -5.95 6.12 1.24
CA LEU A 57 -4.99 6.96 1.97
C LEU A 57 -5.49 7.40 3.35
N SER A 58 -6.79 7.71 3.45
CA SER A 58 -7.41 8.09 4.72
C SER A 58 -7.35 6.92 5.69
N HIS A 59 -7.71 5.71 5.26
CA HIS A 59 -7.61 4.50 6.08
C HIS A 59 -6.15 4.10 6.42
N ASP A 60 -5.19 4.23 5.49
CA ASP A 60 -3.76 4.01 5.80
C ASP A 60 -3.28 4.98 6.89
N THR A 61 -3.68 6.25 6.81
CA THR A 61 -3.30 7.25 7.81
C THR A 61 -3.97 6.99 9.16
N LEU A 62 -5.27 6.67 9.16
CA LEU A 62 -5.99 6.25 10.37
C LEU A 62 -5.37 4.99 10.99
N ALA A 63 -4.92 4.03 10.19
CA ALA A 63 -4.23 2.84 10.69
C ALA A 63 -2.91 3.16 11.42
N ARG A 64 -2.17 4.16 10.92
CA ARG A 64 -0.91 4.61 11.53
C ARG A 64 -1.17 5.30 12.87
N GLU A 65 -2.22 6.10 12.95
CA GLU A 65 -2.64 6.80 14.17
C GLU A 65 -3.37 5.87 15.16
N ALA A 66 -4.02 4.81 14.66
CA ALA A 66 -4.74 3.85 15.49
C ALA A 66 -3.81 2.97 16.32
N GLY A 67 -4.30 2.58 17.50
CA GLY A 67 -3.68 1.57 18.33
C GLY A 67 -3.64 0.19 17.64
N MET A 68 -2.75 -0.68 18.11
CA MET A 68 -2.48 -2.00 17.52
C MET A 68 -3.73 -2.87 17.26
N ARG A 69 -4.79 -2.72 18.08
CA ARG A 69 -6.04 -3.50 17.94
C ARG A 69 -6.87 -3.10 16.73
N ASN A 70 -6.87 -1.82 16.36
CA ASN A 70 -7.70 -1.28 15.27
C ASN A 70 -6.91 -1.10 13.98
N ARG A 71 -5.58 -0.98 14.08
CA ARG A 71 -4.68 -0.83 12.94
C ARG A 71 -4.93 -1.85 11.83
N HIS A 72 -5.10 -3.13 12.16
CA HIS A 72 -5.28 -4.18 11.13
C HIS A 72 -6.54 -3.97 10.29
N LYS A 73 -7.67 -3.64 10.93
CA LYS A 73 -8.95 -3.39 10.25
C LYS A 73 -8.85 -2.21 9.28
N GLU A 74 -8.19 -1.14 9.71
CA GLU A 74 -7.97 0.03 8.86
C GLU A 74 -7.04 -0.29 7.68
N LEU A 75 -6.00 -1.10 7.88
CA LEU A 75 -5.13 -1.54 6.77
C LEU A 75 -5.85 -2.47 5.79
N ASP A 76 -6.77 -3.32 6.25
CA ASP A 76 -7.62 -4.15 5.38
C ASP A 76 -8.51 -3.28 4.48
N LEU A 77 -9.13 -2.25 5.05
CA LEU A 77 -9.92 -1.28 4.28
C LEU A 77 -9.05 -0.49 3.29
N ALA A 78 -7.87 -0.05 3.71
CA ALA A 78 -6.93 0.64 2.82
C ALA A 78 -6.52 -0.23 1.63
N GLU A 79 -6.14 -1.48 1.86
CA GLU A 79 -5.80 -2.44 0.79
C GLU A 79 -6.98 -2.65 -0.17
N LYS A 80 -8.18 -2.87 0.37
CA LYS A 80 -9.40 -3.06 -0.44
C LYS A 80 -9.60 -1.89 -1.40
N HIS A 81 -9.53 -0.65 -0.90
CA HIS A 81 -9.76 0.53 -1.73
C HIS A 81 -8.64 0.80 -2.73
N TYR A 82 -7.38 0.48 -2.42
CA TYR A 82 -6.31 0.53 -3.42
C TYR A 82 -6.55 -0.46 -4.57
N LEU A 83 -7.02 -1.67 -4.28
CA LEU A 83 -7.38 -2.65 -5.31
C LEU A 83 -8.55 -2.16 -6.17
N GLU A 84 -9.59 -1.59 -5.55
CA GLU A 84 -10.72 -0.99 -6.28
C GLU A 84 -10.27 0.19 -7.18
N ALA A 85 -9.30 0.98 -6.73
CA ALA A 85 -8.73 2.07 -7.53
C ALA A 85 -7.99 1.54 -8.77
N ILE A 86 -7.15 0.51 -8.61
CA ILE A 86 -6.45 -0.15 -9.73
C ILE A 86 -7.46 -0.78 -10.70
N ALA A 87 -8.50 -1.45 -10.17
CA ALA A 87 -9.55 -2.05 -10.97
C ALA A 87 -10.32 -1.00 -11.79
N ALA A 88 -10.55 0.19 -11.24
CA ALA A 88 -11.22 1.29 -11.95
C ALA A 88 -10.35 1.92 -13.06
N LEU A 89 -9.02 1.87 -12.95
CA LEU A 89 -8.11 2.34 -14.01
C LEU A 89 -7.87 1.30 -15.11
N SER A 90 -8.08 0.02 -14.79
CA SER A 90 -7.94 -1.05 -15.75
C SER A 90 -9.05 -0.92 -16.80
N PRO A 91 -8.73 -0.83 -18.11
CA PRO A 91 -9.77 -0.83 -19.12
C PRO A 91 -10.60 -2.09 -18.92
N PRO A 92 -11.94 -2.01 -19.04
CA PRO A 92 -12.76 -3.21 -18.99
C PRO A 92 -12.15 -4.15 -20.01
N LYS A 93 -11.61 -5.28 -19.54
CA LYS A 93 -11.21 -6.35 -20.42
C LYS A 93 -12.51 -6.64 -21.14
N GLN A 94 -12.61 -6.19 -22.40
CA GLN A 94 -13.60 -6.73 -23.30
C GLN A 94 -13.23 -8.22 -23.25
N LEU A 95 -14.00 -8.98 -22.46
CA LEU A 95 -14.20 -10.39 -22.68
C LEU A 95 -14.76 -10.36 -24.09
N GLY A 96 -13.84 -10.29 -25.05
CA GLY A 96 -14.15 -10.31 -26.45
C GLY A 96 -14.98 -11.54 -26.55
N ASP A 97 -16.24 -11.31 -26.90
CA ASP A 97 -17.05 -12.17 -27.73
C ASP A 97 -16.23 -13.42 -28.01
N ILE A 98 -16.25 -14.36 -27.06
CA ILE A 98 -15.85 -15.71 -27.36
C ILE A 98 -17.02 -16.04 -28.25
N GLU A 99 -16.83 -15.72 -29.54
CA GLU A 99 -17.47 -16.35 -30.65
C GLU A 99 -17.23 -17.80 -30.30
N GLU A 100 -18.23 -18.35 -29.62
CA GLU A 100 -18.35 -19.72 -29.22
C GLU A 100 -18.41 -20.40 -30.57
N TYR A 101 -17.25 -20.59 -31.21
CA TYR A 101 -17.13 -21.48 -32.33
C TYR A 101 -17.61 -22.79 -31.75
N PRO A 102 -18.82 -23.27 -32.14
CA PRO A 102 -19.27 -24.55 -31.68
C PRO A 102 -18.29 -25.53 -32.33
N SER A 103 -17.29 -25.96 -31.57
CA SER A 103 -16.49 -27.11 -31.96
C SER A 103 -17.48 -28.27 -31.99
N PRO A 104 -17.83 -28.80 -33.17
CA PRO A 104 -18.73 -29.92 -33.22
C PRO A 104 -17.94 -31.13 -32.72
N THR A 105 -18.56 -31.90 -31.83
CA THR A 105 -18.26 -33.31 -31.55
C THR A 105 -16.89 -33.63 -30.93
N SER A 106 -16.91 -34.01 -29.65
CA SER A 106 -16.72 -35.42 -29.34
C SER A 106 -17.38 -35.77 -28.00
N SER A 107 -18.34 -36.68 -28.10
CA SER A 107 -18.98 -37.40 -27.03
C SER A 107 -17.94 -38.36 -26.44
N HIS A 108 -17.68 -38.31 -25.13
CA HIS A 108 -17.63 -39.51 -24.29
C HIS A 108 -17.37 -39.22 -22.81
N SER A 109 -18.10 -40.00 -22.01
CA SER A 109 -17.79 -40.47 -20.66
C SER A 109 -18.34 -39.67 -19.50
N ASP A 110 -19.54 -40.08 -19.12
CA ASP A 110 -20.00 -40.19 -17.74
C ASP A 110 -18.88 -40.75 -16.85
N GLU A 111 -18.66 -40.17 -15.66
CA GLU A 111 -18.48 -40.91 -14.41
C GLU A 111 -18.89 -40.04 -13.23
N ASP A 112 -19.93 -40.52 -12.55
CA ASP A 112 -20.44 -40.11 -11.25
C ASP A 112 -19.35 -40.08 -10.18
N PHE A 113 -19.16 -38.95 -9.49
CA PHE A 113 -18.81 -38.99 -8.06
C PHE A 113 -19.57 -37.94 -7.27
N GLN A 114 -20.64 -38.40 -6.64
CA GLN A 114 -21.28 -37.80 -5.49
C GLN A 114 -20.24 -37.59 -4.38
N GLN A 115 -19.88 -36.34 -4.07
CA GLN A 115 -19.24 -36.04 -2.79
C GLN A 115 -20.20 -35.23 -1.92
N ARG A 116 -20.90 -36.01 -1.09
CA ARG A 116 -21.77 -35.63 0.01
C ARG A 116 -20.97 -34.95 1.13
N HIS A 117 -21.66 -34.04 1.83
CA HIS A 117 -21.43 -33.58 3.22
C HIS A 117 -20.08 -32.89 3.49
N SER A 118 -20.06 -31.71 4.11
CA SER A 118 -20.32 -31.62 5.56
C SER A 118 -20.54 -30.18 6.04
N SER A 119 -21.62 -30.00 6.79
CA SER A 119 -21.67 -29.32 8.08
C SER A 119 -21.33 -27.83 8.16
N ASP A 120 -22.37 -27.02 7.98
CA ASP A 120 -23.03 -26.30 9.09
C ASP A 120 -22.28 -26.28 10.43
N THR A 121 -21.68 -25.13 10.77
CA THR A 121 -21.38 -24.75 12.15
C THR A 121 -21.81 -23.31 12.37
N ALA A 122 -23.07 -23.15 12.76
CA ALA A 122 -23.55 -21.96 13.45
C ALA A 122 -22.86 -21.85 14.82
N SER A 123 -21.93 -20.91 14.96
CA SER A 123 -21.41 -20.51 16.27
C SER A 123 -22.25 -19.35 16.81
N ILE A 124 -23.26 -19.72 17.60
CA ILE A 124 -24.18 -18.84 18.29
C ILE A 124 -23.77 -18.81 19.77
N HIS A 125 -22.65 -18.18 20.12
CA HIS A 125 -22.36 -17.85 21.52
C HIS A 125 -21.25 -16.81 21.69
N SER A 126 -21.62 -15.60 22.09
CA SER A 126 -20.87 -14.80 23.08
C SER A 126 -21.76 -13.67 23.57
N GLN A 127 -22.56 -14.02 24.58
CA GLN A 127 -23.19 -13.06 25.47
C GLN A 127 -22.18 -12.60 26.53
N HIS A 128 -22.26 -11.32 26.88
CA HIS A 128 -21.77 -10.67 28.09
C HIS A 128 -20.28 -10.81 28.44
N SER A 129 -19.55 -9.71 28.25
CA SER A 129 -18.63 -9.26 29.29
C SER A 129 -18.66 -7.75 29.39
N THR A 130 -19.03 -7.37 30.61
CA THR A 130 -19.24 -6.06 31.18
C THR A 130 -17.97 -5.22 31.18
N THR A 131 -18.20 -3.96 30.87
CA THR A 131 -17.40 -2.77 31.15
C THR A 131 -16.59 -2.81 32.45
N THR A 132 -15.34 -2.35 32.38
CA THR A 132 -14.82 -1.31 33.29
C THR A 132 -13.78 -0.47 32.55
N ASN A 133 -14.17 0.77 32.27
CA ASN A 133 -13.30 1.84 31.80
C ASN A 133 -12.53 2.38 33.02
N ALA A 134 -11.22 2.51 32.92
CA ALA A 134 -10.43 3.39 33.78
C ALA A 134 -9.69 4.37 32.86
N THR A 135 -10.30 5.54 32.68
CA THR A 135 -9.72 6.70 32.02
C THR A 135 -8.68 7.32 32.95
N SER A 136 -7.41 7.35 32.54
CA SER A 136 -6.41 8.20 33.17
C SER A 136 -6.39 9.53 32.43
N VAL A 137 -6.93 10.55 33.09
CA VAL A 137 -6.75 11.97 32.79
C VAL A 137 -5.26 12.30 32.86
N GLY A 138 -4.70 12.73 31.73
CA GLY A 138 -3.36 13.29 31.61
C GLY A 138 -3.48 14.79 31.38
N ASP A 139 -3.21 15.51 32.46
CA ASP A 139 -3.15 16.95 32.69
C ASP A 139 -2.63 17.79 31.51
N GLU A 140 -3.37 18.88 31.27
CA GLU A 140 -3.07 19.95 30.32
C GLU A 140 -2.02 20.87 30.95
N ASN A 141 -1.00 21.26 30.18
CA ASN A 141 -0.25 22.52 30.28
C ASN A 141 0.82 22.48 29.17
N GLN A 142 1.18 23.52 28.42
CA GLN A 142 0.73 24.90 28.25
C GLN A 142 1.76 25.47 27.25
N ASP A 143 1.28 26.26 26.28
CA ASP A 143 1.97 27.31 25.50
C ASP A 143 3.32 27.00 24.80
N GLU A 144 3.33 27.16 23.47
CA GLU A 144 4.07 28.24 22.80
C GLU A 144 4.06 28.05 21.28
N ALA A 145 3.81 29.16 20.58
CA ALA A 145 3.75 29.25 19.14
C ALA A 145 5.08 28.83 18.48
N SER A 146 5.00 28.00 17.45
CA SER A 146 6.11 27.86 16.50
C SER A 146 5.57 27.85 15.09
N ASP A 147 5.57 29.05 14.53
CA ASP A 147 5.52 29.32 13.09
C ASP A 147 6.70 28.61 12.42
N CYS A 148 6.42 27.65 11.55
CA CYS A 148 7.42 27.06 10.67
C CYS A 148 6.82 26.95 9.27
N GLU A 149 7.16 27.93 8.43
CA GLU A 149 6.98 27.87 6.98
C GLU A 149 7.61 26.61 6.38
N PRO A 150 6.96 25.94 5.42
CA PRO A 150 7.59 24.88 4.65
C PRO A 150 8.46 25.48 3.53
N THR A 151 9.78 25.48 3.73
CA THR A 151 10.75 25.79 2.67
C THR A 151 10.79 24.69 1.59
N PRO A 152 11.02 25.05 0.31
CA PRO A 152 10.89 24.15 -0.82
C PRO A 152 12.12 23.23 -0.98
N LYS A 153 11.88 21.92 -1.09
CA LYS A 153 12.91 20.93 -1.43
C LYS A 153 13.34 21.10 -2.90
N ARG A 154 14.46 21.77 -3.11
CA ARG A 154 15.21 21.76 -4.38
C ARG A 154 15.96 20.43 -4.53
N SER A 155 15.69 19.76 -5.65
CA SER A 155 16.68 19.33 -6.64
C SER A 155 18.03 18.79 -6.12
N SER A 156 18.23 17.48 -6.25
CA SER A 156 19.55 16.88 -6.42
C SER A 156 19.53 15.98 -7.66
N TYR A 157 20.13 16.51 -8.72
CA TYR A 157 20.53 15.78 -9.90
C TYR A 157 21.69 14.85 -9.53
N PHE A 158 21.50 13.54 -9.68
CA PHE A 158 22.62 12.63 -9.92
C PHE A 158 22.35 11.82 -11.17
N VAL A 159 22.78 12.42 -12.28
CA VAL A 159 23.16 11.72 -13.50
C VAL A 159 24.40 10.88 -13.18
N ARG A 160 24.28 9.56 -13.21
CA ARG A 160 25.43 8.67 -13.43
C ARG A 160 25.07 7.69 -14.53
N SER A 161 25.55 8.01 -15.72
CA SER A 161 25.62 7.10 -16.86
C SER A 161 26.53 5.91 -16.53
N PRO A 162 26.16 4.67 -16.93
CA PRO A 162 27.10 3.56 -16.92
C PRO A 162 28.09 3.67 -18.10
N PRO A 163 29.36 3.26 -17.91
CA PRO A 163 30.36 3.24 -18.97
C PRO A 163 30.06 2.12 -19.98
N SER A 164 30.11 2.49 -21.25
CA SER A 164 30.18 1.59 -22.40
C SER A 164 31.43 0.70 -22.29
N ARG A 165 31.23 -0.62 -22.29
CA ARG A 165 32.30 -1.58 -22.57
C ARG A 165 32.17 -2.08 -24.00
N ASN A 166 33.25 -1.84 -24.71
CA ASN A 166 33.56 -2.22 -26.07
C ASN A 166 33.64 -3.76 -26.22
N PHE A 167 33.18 -4.22 -27.40
CA PHE A 167 33.85 -5.17 -28.31
C PHE A 167 34.56 -6.39 -27.71
N VAL A 168 34.08 -7.59 -28.06
CA VAL A 168 34.88 -8.57 -28.82
C VAL A 168 33.94 -9.43 -29.68
N ASP A 169 34.35 -9.62 -30.93
CA ASP A 169 33.84 -10.58 -31.91
C ASP A 169 33.65 -12.00 -31.35
N ASP A 170 32.55 -12.64 -31.73
CA ASP A 170 32.62 -14.07 -32.06
C ASP A 170 31.69 -14.41 -33.23
N VAL A 171 32.33 -14.85 -34.31
CA VAL A 171 31.74 -15.19 -35.60
C VAL A 171 31.43 -16.68 -35.58
N THR A 172 30.17 -17.04 -35.32
CA THR A 172 29.72 -18.42 -35.49
C THR A 172 28.75 -18.53 -36.66
N MET A 173 29.27 -19.08 -37.75
CA MET A 173 28.55 -19.56 -38.93
C MET A 173 27.39 -20.49 -38.55
N THR A 174 26.16 -20.13 -38.93
CA THR A 174 25.01 -21.06 -38.91
C THR A 174 24.11 -20.88 -40.15
N PRO A 175 23.35 -21.92 -40.53
CA PRO A 175 23.14 -22.29 -41.93
C PRO A 175 21.92 -21.69 -42.62
N LYS A 176 21.98 -21.74 -43.96
CA LYS A 176 20.98 -21.34 -44.96
C LYS A 176 19.56 -21.80 -44.60
N LEU A 177 18.75 -20.88 -44.08
CA LEU A 177 17.30 -21.05 -43.96
C LEU A 177 16.58 -20.37 -45.13
N SER A 178 15.63 -21.13 -45.67
CA SER A 178 14.79 -20.87 -46.84
C SER A 178 14.25 -19.43 -46.94
N LYS A 179 14.28 -18.90 -48.16
CA LYS A 179 13.60 -17.66 -48.60
C LYS A 179 12.10 -17.73 -48.34
N ARG A 180 11.64 -17.41 -47.12
CA ARG A 180 10.26 -17.00 -46.87
C ARG A 180 10.10 -15.56 -47.36
N ARG A 181 9.10 -15.33 -48.22
CA ARG A 181 8.70 -13.97 -48.60
C ARG A 181 8.38 -13.17 -47.33
N PRO A 182 8.88 -11.93 -47.18
CA PRO A 182 8.53 -11.07 -46.06
C PRO A 182 7.02 -10.88 -46.05
N SER A 183 6.38 -11.20 -44.92
CA SER A 183 4.97 -10.94 -44.70
C SER A 183 4.68 -9.45 -44.94
N PRO A 184 3.54 -9.11 -45.59
CA PRO A 184 3.21 -7.73 -45.91
C PRO A 184 3.23 -6.87 -44.65
N ILE A 185 3.98 -5.77 -44.71
CA ILE A 185 4.10 -4.81 -43.62
C ILE A 185 2.71 -4.21 -43.39
N LYS A 186 2.00 -4.73 -42.38
CA LYS A 186 0.75 -4.13 -41.91
C LYS A 186 1.11 -2.88 -41.12
N THR A 187 1.28 -1.75 -41.82
CA THR A 187 1.37 -0.43 -41.17
C THR A 187 -0.02 0.03 -40.78
N SER A 188 -0.60 -0.56 -39.73
CA SER A 188 -1.71 0.08 -39.03
C SER A 188 -1.12 1.28 -38.28
N ARG A 189 -0.97 2.41 -38.98
CA ARG A 189 -0.69 3.70 -38.35
C ARG A 189 -1.92 4.05 -37.50
N SER A 190 -1.90 3.65 -36.24
CA SER A 190 -2.73 4.27 -35.23
C SER A 190 -2.24 5.71 -35.10
N THR A 191 -2.90 6.63 -35.80
CA THR A 191 -2.75 8.07 -35.56
C THR A 191 -3.37 8.39 -34.21
N THR A 192 -2.69 8.02 -33.12
CA THR A 192 -3.00 8.56 -31.80
C THR A 192 -2.62 10.04 -31.83
N THR A 193 -3.55 10.88 -31.40
CA THR A 193 -3.26 12.31 -31.28
C THR A 193 -2.30 12.50 -30.09
N PRO A 194 -1.34 13.44 -30.16
CA PRO A 194 -0.34 13.62 -29.09
C PRO A 194 -0.96 13.91 -27.71
N VAL A 195 -2.19 14.45 -27.67
CA VAL A 195 -2.96 14.68 -26.44
C VAL A 195 -3.30 13.37 -25.72
N GLN A 196 -3.54 12.29 -26.47
CA GLN A 196 -3.92 11.00 -25.91
C GLN A 196 -2.73 10.34 -25.19
N ASP A 197 -1.53 10.47 -25.74
CA ASP A 197 -0.31 9.88 -25.17
C ASP A 197 0.04 10.52 -23.81
N HIS A 198 -0.12 11.84 -23.68
CA HIS A 198 0.06 12.55 -22.40
C HIS A 198 -0.94 12.11 -21.33
N PHE A 199 -2.17 11.82 -21.73
CA PHE A 199 -3.18 11.34 -20.81
C PHE A 199 -2.89 9.91 -20.31
N TYR A 200 -2.53 9.00 -21.22
CA TYR A 200 -2.21 7.61 -20.84
C TYR A 200 -0.95 7.51 -20.00
N SER A 201 0.09 8.30 -20.30
CA SER A 201 1.30 8.36 -19.46
C SER A 201 0.98 8.85 -18.04
N GLY A 202 0.12 9.87 -17.89
CA GLY A 202 -0.36 10.32 -16.59
C GLY A 202 -1.12 9.25 -15.82
N LEU A 203 -1.99 8.49 -16.50
CA LEU A 203 -2.72 7.38 -15.87
C LEU A 203 -1.80 6.22 -15.48
N SER A 204 -0.80 5.89 -16.29
CA SER A 204 0.19 4.85 -15.98
C SER A 204 0.99 5.21 -14.73
N SER A 205 1.51 6.45 -14.68
CA SER A 205 2.23 6.95 -13.51
C SER A 205 1.36 6.97 -12.25
N PHE A 206 0.08 7.33 -12.39
CA PHE A 206 -0.88 7.27 -11.29
C PHE A 206 -1.12 5.83 -10.81
N ALA A 207 -1.27 4.87 -11.72
CA ALA A 207 -1.45 3.47 -11.38
C ALA A 207 -0.22 2.88 -10.66
N GLU A 208 0.99 3.17 -11.15
CA GLU A 208 2.25 2.77 -10.51
C GLU A 208 2.38 3.34 -9.09
N MET A 209 2.00 4.61 -8.90
CA MET A 209 1.99 5.24 -7.58
C MET A 209 1.01 4.53 -6.63
N ILE A 210 -0.19 4.17 -7.10
CA ILE A 210 -1.14 3.38 -6.29
C ILE A 210 -0.55 2.01 -5.92
N GLN A 211 0.09 1.31 -6.85
CA GLN A 211 0.71 0.00 -6.61
C GLN A 211 1.82 0.09 -5.54
N SER A 212 2.63 1.15 -5.59
CA SER A 212 3.66 1.41 -4.58
C SER A 212 3.05 1.60 -3.19
N HIS A 213 1.97 2.39 -3.08
CA HIS A 213 1.25 2.55 -1.82
C HIS A 213 0.64 1.23 -1.31
N LEU A 214 0.04 0.44 -2.20
CA LEU A 214 -0.51 -0.87 -1.87
C LEU A 214 0.56 -1.82 -1.33
N ALA A 215 1.75 -1.85 -1.95
CA ALA A 215 2.88 -2.64 -1.47
C ALA A 215 3.28 -2.22 -0.04
N GLY A 216 3.35 -0.91 0.23
CA GLY A 216 3.64 -0.38 1.57
C GLY A 216 2.58 -0.76 2.62
N VAL A 217 1.28 -0.78 2.25
CA VAL A 217 0.22 -1.26 3.15
C VAL A 217 0.39 -2.74 3.47
N ARG A 218 0.71 -3.58 2.47
CA ARG A 218 0.94 -5.02 2.68
C ARG A 218 2.12 -5.29 3.59
N GLU A 219 3.24 -4.60 3.38
CA GLU A 219 4.41 -4.68 4.26
C GLU A 219 4.05 -4.28 5.70
N LEU A 220 3.27 -3.20 5.88
CA LEU A 220 2.83 -2.75 7.19
C LEU A 220 1.87 -3.77 7.86
N LYS A 221 0.99 -4.41 7.09
CA LYS A 221 0.11 -5.49 7.57
C LYS A 221 0.91 -6.68 8.06
N GLU A 222 1.88 -7.15 7.27
CA GLU A 222 2.78 -8.24 7.66
C GLU A 222 3.53 -7.89 8.95
N ALA A 223 4.15 -6.71 9.00
CA ALA A 223 4.87 -6.23 10.19
C ALA A 223 3.97 -6.12 11.45
N SER A 224 2.70 -5.76 11.28
CA SER A 224 1.73 -5.66 12.38
C SER A 224 1.32 -7.02 12.93
N THR A 225 1.31 -8.05 12.10
CA THR A 225 0.87 -9.41 12.46
C THR A 225 1.87 -10.08 13.41
N TYR A 226 3.18 -9.97 13.12
CA TYR A 226 4.22 -10.59 13.94
C TYR A 226 4.29 -10.04 15.37
N ARG A 227 3.98 -8.76 15.60
CA ARG A 227 4.07 -8.16 16.94
C ARG A 227 3.00 -8.67 17.91
N TYR A 228 1.87 -9.17 17.38
CA TYR A 228 0.79 -9.68 18.23
C TYR A 228 1.14 -11.05 18.83
N SER A 229 1.92 -11.86 18.10
CA SER A 229 2.32 -13.21 18.54
C SER A 229 3.41 -13.20 19.61
N PHE A 230 4.33 -12.22 19.59
CA PHE A 230 5.46 -12.18 20.53
C PHE A 230 5.15 -11.53 21.89
N SER A 231 4.00 -10.88 22.05
CA SER A 231 3.67 -10.14 23.28
C SER A 231 2.80 -10.91 24.28
N ARG A 232 2.35 -12.14 23.94
CA ARG A 232 1.42 -12.91 24.78
C ARG A 232 2.05 -13.85 25.82
N SER A 233 3.37 -13.90 25.93
CA SER A 233 4.07 -14.75 26.91
C SER A 233 4.78 -13.96 28.01
N ARG A 234 4.34 -12.73 28.32
CA ARG A 234 4.61 -12.13 29.63
C ARG A 234 3.48 -12.49 30.57
N GLY A 235 3.50 -13.75 31.01
CA GLY A 235 2.69 -14.20 32.13
C GLY A 235 2.98 -13.31 33.33
N SER A 236 2.01 -12.50 33.72
CA SER A 236 1.97 -11.92 35.06
C SER A 236 1.65 -13.05 36.04
N SER A 237 2.63 -13.90 36.31
CA SER A 237 2.63 -14.81 37.46
C SER A 237 2.90 -14.01 38.75
N LEU A 238 1.99 -13.09 39.08
CA LEU A 238 1.86 -12.67 40.46
C LEU A 238 1.07 -13.78 41.15
N ASN A 239 1.77 -14.60 41.94
CA ASN A 239 1.29 -15.70 42.81
C ASN A 239 1.35 -17.14 42.28
N SER A 240 2.50 -17.56 41.76
CA SER A 240 2.90 -18.97 41.92
C SER A 240 4.36 -19.03 42.34
N ARG A 241 4.56 -19.47 43.59
CA ARG A 241 5.87 -19.85 44.14
C ARG A 241 6.65 -20.72 43.13
N PRO A 242 7.97 -20.57 43.03
CA PRO A 242 8.78 -21.38 42.12
C PRO A 242 8.77 -22.83 42.61
N ALA A 243 8.02 -23.68 41.94
CA ALA A 243 8.22 -25.11 42.03
C ALA A 243 9.41 -25.46 41.12
N SER A 244 10.54 -25.75 41.78
CA SER A 244 11.62 -26.66 41.35
C SER A 244 11.89 -26.71 39.83
N ARG A 245 12.82 -25.90 39.34
CA ARG A 245 14.21 -26.33 39.05
C ARG A 245 14.28 -27.56 38.13
N GLU A 246 14.03 -27.34 36.85
CA GLU A 246 14.55 -28.20 35.78
C GLU A 246 15.41 -27.33 34.87
N TYR A 247 16.73 -27.50 34.98
CA TYR A 247 17.74 -26.74 34.26
C TYR A 247 17.83 -27.27 32.82
N THR A 248 17.16 -26.63 31.87
CA THR A 248 17.51 -26.78 30.46
C THR A 248 18.66 -25.83 30.14
N HIS A 249 19.85 -26.40 29.95
CA HIS A 249 21.16 -25.78 29.76
C HIS A 249 21.32 -25.05 28.39
N ASP A 250 20.27 -24.43 27.84
CA ASP A 250 20.32 -23.90 26.46
C ASP A 250 19.85 -22.45 26.32
N THR A 251 19.62 -21.74 27.44
CA THR A 251 19.11 -20.35 27.44
C THR A 251 20.19 -19.28 27.52
N ASP A 252 21.45 -19.64 27.80
CA ASP A 252 22.53 -18.65 28.00
C ASP A 252 22.94 -17.98 26.68
N ASP A 253 22.95 -18.72 25.57
CA ASP A 253 23.30 -18.17 24.26
C ASP A 253 22.22 -17.19 23.75
N ASP A 254 20.95 -17.48 23.99
CA ASP A 254 19.85 -16.61 23.58
C ASP A 254 19.82 -15.31 24.42
N MET A 255 20.09 -15.42 25.73
CA MET A 255 20.20 -14.24 26.60
C MET A 255 21.40 -13.37 26.25
N ASN A 256 22.53 -13.97 25.85
CA ASN A 256 23.69 -13.22 25.37
C ASN A 256 23.39 -12.50 24.05
N LYS A 257 22.66 -13.13 23.13
CA LYS A 257 22.25 -12.51 21.86
C LYS A 257 21.37 -11.27 22.09
N VAL A 258 20.43 -11.34 23.03
CA VAL A 258 19.61 -10.19 23.44
C VAL A 258 20.48 -9.08 24.05
N ARG A 259 21.46 -9.44 24.89
CA ARG A 259 22.37 -8.46 25.51
C ARG A 259 23.24 -7.72 24.47
N TRP A 260 23.77 -8.44 23.48
CA TRP A 260 24.53 -7.85 22.37
C TRP A 260 23.67 -6.94 21.48
N SER A 261 22.45 -7.35 21.16
CA SER A 261 21.54 -6.53 20.35
C SER A 261 21.21 -5.17 20.99
N ARG A 262 21.19 -5.11 22.33
CA ARG A 262 20.99 -3.85 23.07
C ARG A 262 22.24 -3.00 23.13
N GLN A 263 23.42 -3.61 23.14
CA GLN A 263 24.71 -2.88 23.09
C GLN A 263 25.04 -2.36 21.69
N SER A 264 24.56 -3.03 20.63
CA SER A 264 24.81 -2.62 19.24
C SER A 264 23.90 -1.50 18.74
N LEU A 265 22.89 -1.09 19.51
CA LEU A 265 22.12 0.11 19.20
C LEU A 265 23.02 1.32 19.49
N SER A 266 23.64 1.86 18.44
CA SER A 266 24.31 3.15 18.51
C SER A 266 23.28 4.18 18.95
N PHE A 267 23.38 4.59 20.20
CA PHE A 267 22.61 5.71 20.70
C PHE A 267 22.88 6.88 19.76
N ARG A 268 21.80 7.54 19.30
CA ARG A 268 21.95 8.81 18.58
C ARG A 268 22.93 9.66 19.39
N PRO A 269 23.99 10.20 18.76
CA PRO A 269 24.95 11.02 19.47
C PRO A 269 24.16 12.07 20.25
N ARG A 270 24.40 12.12 21.57
CA ARG A 270 23.76 13.12 22.42
C ARG A 270 24.02 14.49 21.83
N PHE A 271 23.05 15.37 21.94
CA PHE A 271 23.16 16.74 21.45
C PHE A 271 24.47 17.38 21.95
N ASP A 272 25.38 17.68 21.03
CA ASP A 272 26.62 18.40 21.33
C ASP A 272 26.47 19.84 20.86
N PRO A 273 26.36 20.82 21.78
CA PRO A 273 26.20 22.22 21.42
C PRO A 273 27.41 22.77 20.66
N ARG A 274 28.60 22.16 20.79
CA ARG A 274 29.79 22.59 20.03
C ARG A 274 29.71 22.19 18.56
N SER A 275 29.30 20.96 18.28
CA SER A 275 29.09 20.48 16.92
C SER A 275 28.05 21.32 16.17
N ILE A 276 26.94 21.67 16.83
CA ILE A 276 25.89 22.53 16.24
C ILE A 276 26.44 23.93 15.95
N ARG A 277 27.16 24.55 16.89
CA ARG A 277 27.78 25.88 16.66
C ARG A 277 28.78 25.85 15.51
N GLN A 278 29.57 24.80 15.41
CA GLN A 278 30.52 24.65 14.30
C GLN A 278 29.77 24.58 12.96
N LEU A 279 28.70 23.77 12.88
CA LEU A 279 27.86 23.67 11.69
C LEU A 279 27.25 25.03 11.30
N CYS A 280 26.78 25.81 12.28
CA CYS A 280 26.27 27.16 12.04
C CYS A 280 27.36 28.12 11.54
N ASN A 281 28.56 28.06 12.11
CA ASN A 281 29.68 28.89 11.67
C ASN A 281 30.12 28.54 10.25
N GLU A 282 30.17 27.25 9.91
CA GLU A 282 30.48 26.79 8.55
C GLU A 282 29.42 27.29 7.55
N ALA A 283 28.13 27.15 7.88
CA ALA A 283 27.05 27.65 7.03
C ALA A 283 27.06 29.18 6.85
N LEU A 284 27.43 29.93 7.90
CA LEU A 284 27.56 31.40 7.82
C LEU A 284 28.79 31.84 7.02
N ALA A 285 29.84 31.03 6.97
CA ALA A 285 31.05 31.33 6.20
C ALA A 285 30.88 31.10 4.69
N GLU A 286 29.86 30.35 4.27
CA GLU A 286 29.53 30.12 2.85
C GLU A 286 28.65 31.23 2.24
N LEU A 287 28.11 32.15 3.06
CA LEU A 287 27.30 33.31 2.64
C LEU A 287 28.16 34.56 2.40
#